data_AF-A0A927F9C7-F1
#
_entry.id   AF-A0A927F9C7-F1
#
_cell.length_a   1.000
_cell.length_b   1.000
_cell.length_c   1.000
_cell.angle_alpha   90.00
_cell.angle_beta   90.00
_cell.angle_gamma   90.00
#
_symmetry.space_group_name_H-M   'P 1'
#
loop_
_entity.id
_entity.type
_entity.pdbx_description
1 polymer ?
#
loop_
_entity_poly.entity_id
_entity_poly.type
_entity_poly.pdbx_seq_one_letter_code
_entity_poly.pdbx_strand_id
1 'polypeptide(L)'
;MRAVGTLKAMANPKRLAILCRLGEGEVSVGNLSVEVELSQSALSQHLAKLRELSLVATRRDQQTIYYRLDSPEIATLIGTLRKLYCD
;
A
#
# COMPACT_ATOMS: atom_id res chain seq x y z
N MET A 1 13.53 15.51 -4.64
CA MET A 1 14.08 14.14 -4.50
C MET A 1 12.94 13.14 -4.34
N ARG A 2 12.61 12.35 -5.39
CA ARG A 2 11.50 11.35 -5.39
C ARG A 2 11.62 10.32 -4.26
N ALA A 3 12.84 9.90 -3.94
CA ALA A 3 13.14 8.98 -2.84
C ALA A 3 12.66 9.51 -1.47
N VAL A 4 12.89 10.79 -1.16
CA VAL A 4 12.48 11.40 0.12
C VAL A 4 10.96 11.38 0.28
N GLY A 5 10.21 11.70 -0.78
CA GLY A 5 8.74 11.65 -0.74
C GLY A 5 8.21 10.24 -0.48
N THR A 6 8.81 9.25 -1.14
CA THR A 6 8.50 7.82 -0.95
C THR A 6 8.75 7.40 0.50
N LEU A 7 9.96 7.65 1.02
CA LEU A 7 10.33 7.29 2.39
C LEU A 7 9.46 8.00 3.43
N LYS A 8 9.12 9.29 3.23
CA LYS A 8 8.19 10.02 4.12
C LYS A 8 6.78 9.42 4.13
N ALA A 9 6.29 8.97 2.98
CA ALA A 9 5.02 8.27 2.92
C ALA A 9 5.08 6.93 3.65
N MET A 10 6.17 6.19 3.50
CA MET A 10 6.35 4.90 4.17
C MET A 10 6.57 5.02 5.68
N ALA A 11 7.08 6.16 6.17
CA ALA A 11 7.30 6.45 7.59
C ALA A 11 6.01 6.68 8.38
N ASN A 12 5.04 5.77 8.24
CA ASN A 12 3.82 5.68 9.02
C ASN A 12 3.44 4.20 9.15
N PRO A 13 3.20 3.67 10.36
CA PRO A 13 2.99 2.24 10.58
C PRO A 13 1.85 1.65 9.73
N LYS A 14 0.72 2.34 9.63
CA LYS A 14 -0.44 1.87 8.88
C LYS A 14 -0.21 1.91 7.37
N ARG A 15 0.48 2.94 6.84
CA ARG A 15 0.86 2.96 5.41
C ARG A 15 1.88 1.87 5.08
N LEU A 16 2.84 1.61 5.96
CA LEU A 16 3.78 0.51 5.76
C LEU A 16 3.06 -0.84 5.80
N ALA A 17 2.14 -1.07 6.74
CA ALA A 17 1.34 -2.29 6.80
C ALA A 17 0.52 -2.51 5.52
N ILE A 18 -0.13 -1.47 5.00
CA ILE A 18 -0.84 -1.51 3.70
C ILE A 18 0.12 -1.92 2.58
N LEU A 19 1.28 -1.27 2.47
CA LEU A 19 2.24 -1.56 1.40
C LEU A 19 2.81 -2.98 1.51
N CYS A 20 3.15 -3.44 2.72
CA CYS A 20 3.62 -4.79 2.97
C CYS A 20 2.58 -5.83 2.55
N ARG A 21 1.31 -5.60 2.90
CA ARG A 21 0.22 -6.49 2.51
C ARG A 21 0.04 -6.53 0.98
N LEU A 22 0.05 -5.37 0.33
CA LEU A 22 0.00 -5.28 -1.13
C LEU A 22 1.22 -5.88 -1.83
N GLY A 23 2.34 -6.03 -1.13
CA GLY A 23 3.53 -6.72 -1.61
C GLY A 23 3.36 -8.24 -1.75
N GLU A 24 2.28 -8.81 -1.20
CA GLU A 24 1.92 -10.22 -1.36
C GLU A 24 0.93 -10.46 -2.50
N GLY A 25 0.28 -9.41 -2.98
CA GLY A 25 -0.68 -9.50 -4.08
C GLY A 25 -1.71 -8.38 -4.09
N GLU A 26 -2.47 -8.33 -5.20
CA GLU A 26 -3.62 -7.44 -5.33
C GLU A 26 -4.75 -7.87 -4.38
N VAL A 27 -5.42 -6.91 -3.75
CA VAL A 27 -6.51 -7.18 -2.78
C VAL A 27 -7.62 -6.14 -2.90
N SER A 28 -8.86 -6.55 -2.59
CA SER A 28 -10.00 -5.63 -2.57
C SER A 28 -9.89 -4.63 -1.41
N VAL A 29 -10.44 -3.43 -1.58
CA VAL A 29 -10.48 -2.40 -0.52
C VAL A 29 -11.19 -2.88 0.75
N GLY A 30 -12.20 -3.75 0.60
CA GLY A 30 -12.92 -4.35 1.72
C GLY A 30 -12.02 -5.28 2.53
N ASN A 31 -11.37 -6.23 1.86
CA ASN A 31 -10.47 -7.18 2.53
C ASN A 31 -9.25 -6.47 3.12
N LEU A 32 -8.68 -5.51 2.40
CA LEU A 32 -7.53 -4.73 2.88
C LEU A 32 -7.84 -4.02 4.20
N SER A 33 -9.05 -3.45 4.33
CA SER A 33 -9.51 -2.77 5.55
C SER A 33 -9.54 -3.69 6.77
N VAL A 34 -9.94 -4.94 6.56
CA VAL A 34 -9.97 -5.97 7.61
C VAL A 34 -8.55 -6.38 7.98
N GLU A 35 -7.72 -6.71 6.99
CA GLU A 35 -6.37 -7.22 7.20
C GLU A 35 -5.43 -6.20 7.87
N VAL A 36 -5.61 -4.89 7.63
CA VAL A 36 -4.78 -3.83 8.24
C VAL A 36 -5.46 -3.16 9.45
N GLU A 37 -6.62 -3.67 9.86
CA GLU A 37 -7.41 -3.20 11.00
C GLU A 37 -7.65 -1.67 10.95
N LEU A 38 -8.25 -1.21 9.86
CA LEU A 38 -8.62 0.19 9.67
C LEU A 38 -10.09 0.31 9.30
N SER A 39 -10.68 1.45 9.66
CA SER A 39 -11.97 1.86 9.07
C SER A 39 -11.78 2.22 7.59
N GLN A 40 -12.85 2.10 6.79
CA GLN A 40 -12.84 2.47 5.37
C GLN A 40 -12.41 3.93 5.13
N SER A 41 -12.82 4.85 6.02
CA SER A 41 -12.42 6.27 5.93
C SER A 41 -10.93 6.45 6.18
N ALA A 42 -10.39 5.85 7.24
CA ALA A 42 -8.96 5.93 7.54
C ALA A 42 -8.11 5.28 6.44
N LEU A 43 -8.52 4.09 5.97
CA LEU A 43 -7.88 3.42 4.86
C LEU A 43 -7.89 4.28 3.59
N SER A 44 -9.02 4.88 3.22
CA SER A 44 -9.12 5.76 2.04
C SER A 44 -8.16 6.95 2.12
N GLN A 45 -7.99 7.57 3.28
CA GLN A 45 -7.04 8.67 3.46
C GLN A 45 -5.59 8.20 3.25
N HIS A 46 -5.22 7.04 3.79
CA HIS A 46 -3.91 6.45 3.56
C HIS A 46 -3.68 6.11 2.08
N LEU A 47 -4.65 5.45 1.43
CA LEU A 47 -4.58 5.08 0.01
C LEU A 47 -4.56 6.30 -0.90
N ALA A 48 -5.27 7.38 -0.57
CA ALA A 48 -5.19 8.63 -1.29
C ALA A 48 -3.76 9.18 -1.29
N LYS A 49 -3.09 9.19 -0.13
CA LYS A 49 -1.70 9.66 -0.04
C LYS A 49 -0.71 8.76 -0.77
N LEU A 50 -0.91 7.44 -0.71
CA LEU A 50 -0.06 6.47 -1.40
C LEU A 50 -0.22 6.55 -2.93
N ARG A 51 -1.43 6.81 -3.43
CA ARG A 51 -1.68 7.05 -4.87
C ARG A 51 -1.09 8.36 -5.37
N GLU A 52 -1.18 9.43 -4.58
CA GLU A 52 -0.57 10.74 -4.91
C GLU A 52 0.94 10.62 -5.19
N LEU A 53 1.58 9.63 -4.57
CA LEU A 53 3.02 9.37 -4.71
C LEU A 53 3.33 8.16 -5.62
N SER A 54 2.35 7.66 -6.37
CA SER A 54 2.50 6.52 -7.28
C SER A 54 3.11 5.28 -6.59
N LEU A 55 2.68 5.00 -5.36
CA LEU A 55 3.10 3.80 -4.61
C LEU A 55 2.12 2.65 -4.77
N VAL A 56 0.84 2.97 -4.99
CA VAL A 56 -0.23 2.00 -5.20
C VAL A 56 -1.07 2.40 -6.41
N ALA A 57 -1.55 1.40 -7.13
CA ALA A 57 -2.51 1.54 -8.22
C ALA A 57 -3.85 0.93 -7.85
N THR A 58 -4.89 1.32 -8.57
CA THR A 58 -6.23 0.75 -8.44
C THR A 58 -6.68 0.07 -9.72
N ARG A 59 -7.40 -1.03 -9.58
CA ARG A 59 -8.18 -1.66 -10.66
C ARG A 59 -9.62 -1.77 -10.20
N ARG A 60 -10.57 -1.43 -11.08
CA ARG A 60 -12.00 -1.61 -10.80
C ARG A 60 -12.49 -2.88 -11.48
N ASP A 61 -13.21 -3.69 -10.73
CA ASP A 61 -13.88 -4.90 -11.23
C ASP A 61 -15.33 -4.87 -10.73
N GLN A 62 -16.25 -4.57 -11.66
CA GLN A 62 -17.65 -4.27 -11.36
C GLN A 62 -17.79 -3.17 -10.27
N GLN A 63 -18.29 -3.53 -9.10
CA GLN A 63 -18.49 -2.63 -7.96
C GLN A 63 -17.31 -2.63 -6.98
N THR A 64 -16.32 -3.51 -7.16
CA THR A 64 -15.20 -3.68 -6.24
C THR A 64 -13.95 -2.96 -6.75
N ILE A 65 -13.28 -2.23 -5.85
CA ILE A 65 -11.98 -1.62 -6.12
C ILE A 65 -10.90 -2.51 -5.51
N TYR A 66 -9.91 -2.83 -6.33
CA TYR A 66 -8.71 -3.57 -5.97
C TYR A 66 -7.51 -2.64 -5.94
N TYR A 67 -6.58 -2.90 -5.03
CA TYR A 67 -5.33 -2.18 -4.89
C TYR A 67 -4.15 -3.12 -5.10
N ARG A 68 -3.09 -2.61 -5.72
CA ARG A 68 -1.80 -3.28 -5.93
C ARG A 68 -0.66 -2.28 -5.79
N LEU A 69 0.58 -2.74 -5.64
CA LEU A 69 1.75 -1.88 -5.79
C LEU A 69 1.85 -1.36 -7.23
N ASP A 70 2.21 -0.09 -7.39
CA ASP A 70 2.15 0.60 -8.69
C ASP A 70 3.28 0.19 -9.64
N SER A 71 4.48 -0.11 -9.10
CA SER A 71 5.66 -0.39 -9.92
C SER A 71 6.57 -1.52 -9.37
N PRO A 72 7.38 -2.16 -10.22
CA PRO A 72 8.36 -3.17 -9.81
C PRO A 72 9.41 -2.65 -8.81
N GLU A 73 9.78 -1.37 -8.89
CA GLU A 73 10.72 -0.74 -7.96
C GLU A 73 10.15 -0.66 -6.55
N ILE A 74 8.87 -0.31 -6.42
CA ILE A 74 8.17 -0.30 -5.12
C ILE A 74 8.03 -1.73 -4.60
N ALA A 75 7.70 -2.69 -5.46
CA ALA A 75 7.66 -4.11 -5.07
C ALA A 75 9.02 -4.60 -4.56
N THR A 76 10.12 -4.22 -5.21
CA THR A 76 11.49 -4.56 -4.78
C THR A 76 11.82 -3.94 -3.42
N LEU A 77 11.49 -2.66 -3.22
CA LEU A 77 11.71 -1.97 -1.95
C LEU A 77 10.91 -2.61 -0.80
N ILE A 78 9.62 -2.84 -1.00
CA ILE A 78 8.76 -3.47 0.02
C ILE A 78 9.19 -4.91 0.30
N GLY A 79 9.53 -5.68 -0.74
CA GLY A 79 10.07 -7.03 -0.57
C GLY A 79 11.36 -7.05 0.26
N THR A 80 12.25 -6.07 0.03
CA THR A 80 13.48 -5.91 0.82
C THR A 80 13.17 -5.56 2.28
N LEU A 81 12.29 -4.60 2.53
CA LEU A 81 11.91 -4.22 3.90
C LEU A 81 11.26 -5.38 4.66
N ARG A 82 10.37 -6.13 4.02
CA ARG A 82 9.76 -7.33 4.61
C ARG A 82 10.82 -8.36 4.99
N LYS A 83 11.76 -8.64 4.09
CA LYS A 83 12.87 -9.57 4.36
C LYS A 83 13.79 -9.10 5.50
N LEU A 84 13.94 -7.79 5.70
CA LEU A 84 14.85 -7.25 6.72
C LEU A 84 14.20 -7.09 8.09
N TYR A 85 12.88 -6.89 8.16
CA TYR A 85 12.20 -6.42 9.37
C TYR A 85 10.89 -7.13 9.71
N CYS A 86 10.40 -8.03 8.85
CA CYS A 86 9.14 -8.77 9.06
C CYS A 86 9.35 -10.27 9.26
N ASP A 87 10.58 -10.68 9.62
CA ASP A 87 10.91 -12.01 10.15
C ASP A 87 10.80 -12.01 11.68
#